data_AF-A0A810PX14-F1
#
_entry.id   AF-A0A810PX14-F1
#
_cell.length_a   1.000
_cell.length_b   1.000
_cell.length_c   1.000
_cell.angle_alpha   90.00
_cell.angle_beta   90.00
_cell.angle_gamma   90.00
#
_symmetry.space_group_name_H-M   'P 1'
#
loop_
_entity.id
_entity.type
_entity.pdbx_description
1 polymer ?
#
loop_
_entity_poly.entity_id
_entity_poly.type
_entity_poly.pdbx_seq_one_letter_code
_entity_poly.pdbx_strand_id
1 'polypeptide(L)' 'MAELKGKLCENIAAIQTMIDSMSEEELFQPHMRRWADDATKTAVWEVYKFIHVNTVAPFGTFRTKIRKWKKAVL' A
#
# COMPACT_ATOMS: atom_id res chain seq x y z
N MET A 1 20.97 1.56 -4.48
CA MET A 1 19.88 0.71 -4.99
C MET A 1 19.56 -0.48 -4.07
N ALA A 2 20.56 -1.18 -3.50
CA ALA A 2 20.30 -2.27 -2.57
C ALA A 2 19.55 -1.80 -1.31
N GLU A 3 19.93 -0.64 -0.75
CA GLU A 3 19.32 -0.08 0.46
C GLU A 3 17.81 0.22 0.29
N LEU A 4 17.43 0.95 -0.77
CA LEU A 4 16.01 1.27 -1.02
C LEU A 4 15.15 0.03 -1.29
N LYS A 5 15.73 -0.99 -1.93
CA LYS A 5 15.05 -2.28 -2.11
C LYS A 5 14.90 -3.02 -0.79
N GLY A 6 15.92 -3.02 0.06
CA GLY A 6 15.87 -3.59 1.41
C GLY A 6 14.76 -2.96 2.25
N LYS A 7 14.75 -1.62 2.35
CA LYS A 7 13.70 -0.86 3.04
C LYS A 7 12.29 -1.16 2.51
N LEU A 8 12.14 -1.28 1.19
CA LEU A 8 10.85 -1.64 0.61
C LEU A 8 10.42 -3.07 0.97
N CYS A 9 11.35 -4.05 0.96
CA CYS A 9 11.06 -5.41 1.38
C CYS A 9 10.65 -5.48 2.86
N GLU A 10 11.36 -4.77 3.73
CA GLU A 10 11.02 -4.66 5.16
C GLU A 10 9.62 -4.06 5.36
N ASN A 11 9.31 -2.97 4.66
CA ASN A 11 7.98 -2.35 4.72
C ASN A 11 6.87 -3.30 4.23
N ILE A 12 7.14 -4.10 3.20
CA ILE A 12 6.16 -5.09 2.71
C ILE A 12 5.92 -6.19 3.73
N ALA A 13 6.97 -6.71 4.35
CA ALA A 13 6.84 -7.69 5.42
C ALA A 13 6.04 -7.11 6.60
N ALA A 14 6.33 -5.86 7.00
CA ALA A 14 5.58 -5.18 8.05
C ALA A 14 4.09 -4.98 7.70
N ILE A 15 3.78 -4.63 6.45
CA ILE A 15 2.39 -4.52 5.97
C ILE A 15 1.68 -5.88 5.99
N GLN A 16 2.36 -6.97 5.63
CA GLN A 16 1.79 -8.32 5.70
C GLN A 16 1.47 -8.71 7.14
N THR A 17 2.43 -8.53 8.07
CA THR A 17 2.19 -8.76 9.50
C THR A 17 1.06 -7.87 10.04
N MET A 18 0.97 -6.62 9.60
CA MET A 18 -0.13 -5.73 9.97
C MET A 18 -1.48 -6.30 9.53
N ILE A 19 -1.59 -6.78 8.28
CA ILE A 19 -2.81 -7.40 7.75
C ILE A 19 -3.19 -8.63 8.56
N ASP A 20 -2.23 -9.53 8.83
CA ASP A 20 -2.47 -10.76 9.58
C ASP A 20 -2.88 -10.51 11.04
N SER A 21 -2.51 -9.34 11.59
CA SER A 21 -2.85 -8.93 12.96
C SER A 21 -4.23 -8.29 13.11
N MET A 22 -4.89 -7.92 12.00
CA MET A 22 -6.21 -7.29 12.00
C MET A 22 -7.30 -8.31 11.73
N SER A 23 -8.49 -8.10 12.31
CA SER A 23 -9.65 -8.94 11.99
C SER A 23 -10.21 -8.60 10.61
N GLU A 24 -11.01 -9.51 10.05
CA GLU A 24 -11.72 -9.29 8.79
C GLU A 24 -12.63 -8.04 8.86
N GLU A 25 -13.29 -7.84 10.00
CA GLU A 25 -14.09 -6.63 10.25
C GLU A 25 -13.22 -5.39 10.23
N GLU A 26 -12.09 -5.37 10.95
CA GLU A 26 -11.20 -4.22 10.98
C GLU A 26 -10.63 -3.84 9.61
N LEU A 27 -10.43 -4.84 8.75
CA LEU A 27 -9.83 -4.65 7.43
C LEU A 27 -10.85 -4.22 6.38
N PHE A 28 -12.07 -4.77 6.44
CA PHE A 28 -13.08 -4.66 5.38
C PHE A 28 -14.33 -3.88 5.76
N GLN A 29 -14.52 -3.49 7.02
CA GLN A 29 -15.64 -2.63 7.43
C GLN A 29 -15.21 -1.16 7.60
N PRO A 30 -16.11 -0.21 7.34
CA PRO A 30 -15.87 1.20 7.61
C PRO A 30 -15.80 1.49 9.12
N HIS A 31 -15.19 2.62 9.49
CA HIS A 31 -15.15 3.13 10.88
C HIS A 31 -14.41 2.28 11.92
N MET A 32 -13.62 1.30 11.48
CA MET A 32 -12.89 0.43 12.39
C MET A 32 -11.57 1.04 12.89
N ARG A 33 -11.02 2.02 12.15
CA ARG A 33 -9.78 2.69 12.50
C ARG A 33 -9.92 4.19 12.32
N ARG A 34 -9.68 4.94 13.40
CA ARG A 34 -9.77 6.40 13.43
C ARG A 34 -8.91 7.09 12.37
N TRP A 35 -7.71 6.57 12.11
CA TRP A 35 -6.82 7.13 11.08
C TRP A 35 -7.38 6.94 9.66
N ALA A 36 -8.16 5.89 9.40
CA ALA A 36 -8.77 5.64 8.10
C ALA A 36 -9.92 6.64 7.86
N ASP A 37 -10.69 6.93 8.91
CA ASP A 37 -11.76 7.93 8.87
C ASP A 37 -11.21 9.36 8.75
N ASP A 38 -10.15 9.69 9.50
CA ASP A 38 -9.55 11.03 9.48
C ASP A 38 -8.80 11.31 8.16
N ALA A 39 -8.40 10.27 7.43
CA ALA A 39 -7.67 10.41 6.17
C ALA A 39 -8.55 10.93 5.01
N THR A 40 -9.88 10.87 5.13
CA THR A 40 -10.81 11.27 4.08
C THR A 40 -11.87 12.24 4.61
N LYS A 41 -11.92 13.46 4.05
CA LYS A 41 -12.86 14.50 4.49
C LYS A 41 -14.33 14.18 4.24
N THR A 42 -14.65 13.32 3.27
CA THR A 42 -16.02 13.09 2.79
C THR A 42 -16.34 11.64 2.42
N ALA A 43 -15.34 10.80 2.14
CA ALA A 43 -15.56 9.44 1.66
C ALA A 43 -15.06 8.44 2.70
N VAL A 44 -15.94 7.61 3.26
CA VAL A 44 -15.51 6.59 4.23
C VAL A 44 -14.81 5.45 3.50
N TRP A 45 -13.55 5.21 3.86
CA TRP A 45 -12.72 4.16 3.27
C TRP A 45 -12.31 3.17 4.35
N GLU A 46 -12.45 1.89 4.03
CA GLU A 46 -11.99 0.79 4.86
C GLU A 46 -10.47 0.65 4.74
N VAL A 47 -9.84 0.03 5.74
CA VAL A 47 -8.38 -0.05 5.84
C VAL A 47 -7.74 -0.68 4.59
N TYR A 48 -8.38 -1.70 4.00
CA TYR A 48 -7.85 -2.37 2.81
C TYR A 48 -7.69 -1.41 1.61
N LYS A 49 -8.56 -0.39 1.47
CA LYS A 49 -8.44 0.58 0.38
C LYS A 49 -7.16 1.39 0.50
N PHE A 50 -6.82 1.84 1.71
CA PHE A 50 -5.56 2.55 1.97
C PHE A 50 -4.34 1.68 1.68
N ILE A 51 -4.37 0.41 2.07
CA ILE A 51 -3.30 -0.54 1.75
C ILE A 51 -3.17 -0.69 0.23
N HIS A 52 -4.29 -0.88 -0.47
CA HIS A 52 -4.32 -1.11 -1.92
C HIS A 52 -3.74 0.07 -2.70
N VAL A 53 -4.16 1.31 -2.38
CA VAL A 53 -3.70 2.52 -3.10
C VAL A 53 -2.24 2.88 -2.82
N ASN A 54 -1.65 2.37 -1.73
CA ASN A 54 -0.25 2.58 -1.39
C ASN A 54 0.69 1.42 -1.80
N THR A 55 0.14 0.27 -2.19
CA THR A 55 0.94 -0.92 -2.57
C THR A 55 0.62 -1.37 -4.00
N VAL A 56 -0.47 -2.10 -4.20
CA VAL A 56 -0.83 -2.75 -5.47
C VAL A 56 -0.92 -1.76 -6.63
N ALA A 57 -1.66 -0.66 -6.44
CA ALA A 57 -1.84 0.36 -7.48
C ALA A 57 -0.52 1.04 -7.90
N PRO A 58 0.30 1.60 -6.99
CA PRO A 58 1.56 2.22 -7.37
C PRO A 58 2.56 1.19 -7.92
N PHE A 59 2.63 -0.03 -7.40
CA PHE A 59 3.55 -1.04 -7.97
C PHE A 59 3.24 -1.36 -9.43
N GLY A 60 1.98 -1.39 -9.83
CA GLY A 60 1.60 -1.50 -11.24
C GLY A 60 2.07 -0.31 -12.09
N THR A 61 1.76 0.91 -11.65
CA THR A 61 2.06 2.13 -12.41
C THR A 61 3.56 2.43 -12.49
N PHE A 62 4.30 2.32 -11.37
CA PHE A 62 5.75 2.52 -11.31
C PHE A 62 6.51 1.41 -12.05
N ARG A 63 6.02 0.16 -12.05
CA ARG A 63 6.60 -0.91 -12.87
C ARG A 63 6.60 -0.56 -14.36
N THR A 64 5.51 0.02 -14.86
CA THR A 64 5.44 0.45 -16.27
C THR A 64 6.42 1.59 -16.54
N LYS A 65 6.53 2.58 -15.64
CA LYS A 65 7.51 3.68 -15.75
C LYS A 65 8.95 3.17 -15.79
N ILE A 66 9.35 2.27 -14.89
CA ILE A 66 10.73 1.77 -14.86
C ILE A 66 11.05 0.88 -16.06
N ARG A 67 10.09 0.12 -16.60
CA ARG A 67 10.28 -0.62 -17.85
C ARG A 67 10.53 0.31 -19.03
N LYS A 68 9.74 1.39 -19.15
CA LYS A 68 9.94 2.41 -20.18
C LYS A 68 11.31 3.07 -20.06
N TRP A 69 11.70 3.45 -18.84
CA TRP A 69 13.01 4.05 -18.58
C TRP A 69 14.16 3.11 -18.95
N LYS A 70 14.10 1.83 -18.53
CA LYS A 70 15.10 0.84 -18.89
C LYS A 70 15.24 0.69 -20.40
N LYS A 71 14.14 0.60 -21.16
CA LYS A 71 14.19 0.48 -22.63
C LYS A 71 14.80 1.71 -23.34
N ALA A 72 14.70 2.89 -22.73
CA ALA A 72 15.20 4.12 -23.33
C ALA A 72 16.68 4.39 -23.01
N VAL A 73 17.21 3.80 -21.93
CA VAL A 73 18.54 4.11 -21.38
C VAL A 73 19.50 2.91 -21.49
N LEU A 74 18.97 1.69 -21.51
CA LEU A 74 19.69 0.44 -21.77
C LEU A 74 19.37 -0.05 -23.18
#